data_AF-A0A920NAE9-F1
#
_entry.id   AF-A0A920NAE9-F1
#
_cell.length_a   1.000
_cell.length_b   1.000
_cell.length_c   1.000
_cell.angle_alpha   90.00
_cell.angle_beta   90.00
_cell.angle_gamma   90.00
#
_symmetry.space_group_name_H-M   'P 1'
#
loop_
_entity.id
_entity.type
_entity.pdbx_description
1 polymer ?
#
loop_
_entity_poly.entity_id
_entity_poly.type
_entity_poly.pdbx_seq_one_letter_code
_entity_poly.pdbx_strand_id
1 'polypeptide(L)' 'MMSLVELDPKSEVPMHSHPNEQAGLVLEGEFEFTIGTESKKVSKGEYYIIPGGLNIK' A
#
# COMPACT_ATOMS: atom_id res chain seq x y z
N MET A 1 -5.85 -12.07 -3.81
CA MET A 1 -7.18 -11.73 -3.26
C MET A 1 -7.50 -10.31 -3.68
N MET A 2 -8.76 -9.99 -3.97
CA MET A 2 -9.20 -8.61 -4.19
C MET A 2 -9.94 -8.14 -2.94
N SER A 3 -9.64 -6.93 -2.47
CA SER A 3 -10.29 -6.33 -1.31
C SER A 3 -10.54 -4.85 -1.58
N LEU A 4 -11.64 -4.32 -1.04
CA LEU A 4 -11.85 -2.88 -0.92
C LEU A 4 -11.40 -2.49 0.49
N VAL A 5 -10.44 -1.56 0.56
CA VAL A 5 -9.87 -1.10 1.82
C VAL A 5 -10.21 0.38 1.99
N GLU A 6 -10.86 0.70 3.10
CA GLU A 6 -11.15 2.07 3.52
C GLU A 6 -10.35 2.36 4.78
N LEU A 7 -9.71 3.53 4.81
CA LEU A 7 -8.88 3.98 5.92
C LEU A 7 -9.32 5.38 6.34
N ASP A 8 -9.49 5.60 7.64
CA ASP A 8 -9.74 6.93 8.17
C ASP A 8 -8.48 7.81 8.02
N PRO A 9 -8.63 9.14 7.92
CA PRO A 9 -7.49 10.04 7.90
C PRO A 9 -6.54 9.80 9.08
N LYS A 10 -5.23 9.72 8.78
CA LYS A 10 -4.15 9.43 9.74
C LYS A 10 -4.15 8.00 10.31
N SER A 11 -4.90 7.07 9.71
CA SER A 11 -4.74 5.65 10.01
C SER A 11 -3.33 5.18 9.65
N GLU A 12 -2.79 4.24 10.43
CA GLU A 12 -1.53 3.56 10.13
C GLU A 12 -1.78 2.07 9.92
N VAL A 13 -1.24 1.54 8.82
CA VAL A 13 -1.13 0.09 8.64
C VAL A 13 0.18 -0.36 9.29
N PRO A 14 0.20 -1.37 10.17
CA PRO A 14 1.45 -1.85 10.76
C PRO A 14 2.41 -2.41 9.70
N MET A 15 3.72 -2.28 9.95
CA MET A 15 4.74 -2.88 9.09
C MET A 15 4.56 -4.40 9.04
N HIS A 16 4.47 -4.97 7.84
CA HIS A 16 4.28 -6.41 7.64
C HIS A 16 4.90 -6.91 6.32
N SER A 17 4.93 -8.23 6.13
CA SER A 17 5.34 -8.87 4.88
C SER A 17 4.59 -10.18 4.65
N HIS A 18 4.52 -10.61 3.40
CA HIS A 18 3.91 -11.88 3.00
C HIS A 18 4.55 -12.38 1.70
N PRO A 19 4.52 -13.70 1.42
CA PRO A 19 5.17 -14.26 0.22
C PRO A 19 4.47 -13.89 -1.09
N ASN A 20 3.21 -13.44 -1.02
CA ASN A 20 2.42 -13.09 -2.20
C ASN A 20 2.76 -11.67 -2.69
N GLU A 21 2.71 -11.46 -4.00
CA GLU A 21 2.68 -10.11 -4.58
C GLU A 21 1.37 -9.40 -4.23
N GLN A 22 1.46 -8.11 -3.92
CA GLN A 22 0.30 -7.25 -3.68
C GLN A 22 0.27 -6.12 -4.71
N ALA A 23 -0.91 -5.85 -5.24
CA ALA A 23 -1.14 -4.71 -6.13
C ALA A 23 -2.39 -3.95 -5.66
N GLY A 24 -2.41 -2.63 -5.88
CA GLY A 24 -3.54 -1.79 -5.54
C GLY A 24 -3.68 -0.58 -6.45
N LEU A 25 -4.89 -0.05 -6.53
CA LEU A 25 -5.27 1.17 -7.25
C LEU A 25 -5.91 2.12 -6.25
N VAL A 26 -5.47 3.38 -6.22
CA VAL A 26 -6.06 4.40 -5.36
C VAL A 26 -7.34 4.92 -6.01
N LEU A 27 -8.50 4.60 -5.43
CA LEU A 27 -9.79 5.05 -5.93
C LEU A 27 -10.09 6.50 -5.48
N GLU A 28 -9.71 6.85 -4.26
CA GLU A 28 -9.93 8.16 -3.65
C GLU A 28 -8.87 8.46 -2.57
N GLY A 29 -8.62 9.74 -2.31
CA GLY A 29 -7.64 10.18 -1.32
C GLY A 29 -6.18 10.04 -1.76
N GLU A 30 -5.30 10.03 -0.77
CA GLU A 30 -3.88 9.76 -0.92
C GLU A 30 -3.33 9.12 0.36
N PHE A 31 -2.25 8.35 0.22
CA PHE A 31 -1.51 7.83 1.36
C PHE A 31 -0.04 7.69 1.00
N GLU A 32 0.78 7.62 2.05
CA GLU A 32 2.20 7.29 1.94
C GLU A 32 2.39 5.84 2.36
N PHE A 33 3.16 5.10 1.57
CA PHE A 33 3.60 3.76 1.95
C PHE A 33 5.11 3.65 1.81
N THR A 34 5.69 2.74 2.57
CA THR A 34 7.09 2.33 2.50
C THR A 34 7.17 0.89 2.02
N ILE A 35 7.93 0.63 0.95
CA ILE A 35 8.29 -0.72 0.48
C ILE A 35 9.79 -0.90 0.68
N GLY A 36 10.18 -1.81 1.57
CA GLY A 36 11.58 -1.99 1.93
C GLY A 36 12.15 -0.72 2.56
N THR A 37 13.00 -0.01 1.80
CA THR A 37 13.63 1.26 2.22
C THR A 37 13.10 2.48 1.50
N GLU A 38 12.21 2.30 0.51
CA GLU A 38 11.70 3.38 -0.32
C GLU A 38 10.30 3.78 0.14
N SER A 39 10.06 5.07 0.29
CA SER A 39 8.73 5.61 0.59
C SER A 39 8.18 6.39 -0.59
N LYS A 40 6.90 6.20 -0.86
CA LYS A 40 6.21 6.87 -1.96
C LYS A 40 4.82 7.29 -1.50
N LYS A 41 4.42 8.49 -1.90
CA LYS A 41 3.02 8.91 -1.87
C LYS A 41 2.32 8.46 -3.14
N VAL A 42 1.12 7.92 -2.98
CA VAL A 42 0.21 7.60 -4.08
C VAL A 42 -1.11 8.30 -3.87
N SER A 43 -1.64 8.85 -4.97
CA SER A 43 -2.89 9.60 -4.98
C SER A 43 -3.87 8.95 -5.97
N LYS A 44 -5.13 9.41 -5.92
CA LYS A 44 -6.20 8.95 -6.81
C LYS A 44 -5.76 8.71 -8.26
N GLY A 45 -6.08 7.53 -8.76
CA GLY A 45 -5.79 7.08 -10.13
C GLY A 45 -4.41 6.43 -10.30
N GLU A 46 -3.52 6.56 -9.32
CA GLU A 46 -2.24 5.86 -9.33
C GLU A 46 -2.39 4.43 -8.80
N TYR A 47 -1.53 3.55 -9.30
CA TYR A 47 -1.43 2.16 -8.85
C TYR A 47 -0.04 1.87 -8.29
N TYR A 48 0.06 0.79 -7.53
CA TYR A 48 1.31 0.28 -6.99
C TYR A 48 1.36 -1.25 -7.09
N ILE A 49 2.57 -1.78 -7.20
CA ILE A 49 2.87 -3.21 -7.20
C ILE A 49 3.98 -3.42 -6.18
N ILE A 50 3.78 -4.41 -5.31
CA ILE A 50 4.69 -4.75 -4.23
C ILE A 50 5.12 -6.22 -4.39
N PRO A 51 6.39 -6.48 -4.73
CA PRO A 51 6.93 -7.83 -4.77
C PRO A 51 6.74 -8.57 -3.44
N GLY A 52 6.50 -9.89 -3.54
CA GLY A 52 6.40 -10.75 -2.36
C GLY A 52 7.70 -10.76 -1.54
N GLY A 53 7.55 -10.89 -0.22
CA GLY A 53 8.67 -10.99 0.73
C GLY A 53 9.30 -9.66 1.14
N LEU A 54 8.85 -8.52 0.62
CA LEU A 54 9.26 -7.20 1.08
C LEU A 54 8.44 -6.74 2.29
N ASN A 55 9.06 -5.93 3.15
CA ASN A 55 8.38 -5.25 4.25
C ASN A 55 7.61 -4.03 3.74
N ILE A 56 6.39 -3.84 4.22
CA ILE A 56 5.43 -2.83 3.76
C ILE A 56 4.81 -2.13 4.97
N LYS A 57 4.79 -0.80 4.96
CA LYS A 57 4.02 0.04 5.89
C LYS A 57 3.21 1.06 5.08
#